data_AF-A0A5T0KQ48-F1
#
_entry.id   AF-A0A5T0KQ48-F1
#
_cell.length_a   1.000
_cell.length_b   1.000
_cell.length_c   1.000
_cell.angle_alpha   90.00
_cell.angle_beta   90.00
_cell.angle_gamma   90.00
#
_symmetry.space_group_name_H-M   'P 1'
#
loop_
_entity.id
_entity.type
_entity.pdbx_description
1 polymer ?
#
loop_
_entity_poly.entity_id
_entity_poly.type
_entity_poly.pdbx_seq_one_letter_code
_entity_poly.pdbx_strand_id
1 'polypeptide(L)' 'MNLLEKNIQALLSGVNEPLGNKLLNFIQNKTCSRFNIDENLNI' A
#
# COMPACT_ATOMS: atom_id res chain seq x y z
N MET A 1 -9.36 -0.51 16.22
CA MET A 1 -8.56 -1.04 15.12
C MET A 1 -9.44 -1.26 13.91
N ASN A 2 -9.19 -0.53 12.83
CA ASN A 2 -9.95 -0.66 11.59
C ASN A 2 -9.50 -1.91 10.80
N LEU A 3 -10.26 -2.30 9.77
CA LEU A 3 -9.98 -3.51 8.97
C LEU A 3 -8.60 -3.45 8.27
N LEU A 4 -8.19 -2.27 7.81
CA LEU A 4 -6.90 -2.06 7.16
C LEU A 4 -5.74 -2.34 8.12
N GLU A 5 -5.80 -1.82 9.34
CA GLU A 5 -4.80 -2.05 10.40
C GLU A 5 -4.69 -3.53 10.75
N LYS A 6 -5.82 -4.24 10.88
CA LYS A 6 -5.82 -5.69 11.14
C LYS A 6 -5.17 -6.48 10.01
N ASN A 7 -5.44 -6.10 8.76
CA ASN A 7 -4.84 -6.75 7.60
C ASN A 7 -3.34 -6.48 7.48
N ILE A 8 -2.90 -5.25 7.79
CA ILE A 8 -1.46 -4.91 7.85
C ILE A 8 -0.77 -5.72 8.94
N GLN A 9 -1.38 -5.83 10.13
CA GLN A 9 -0.83 -6.64 11.21
C GLN A 9 -0.75 -8.13 10.87
N ALA A 10 -1.77 -8.69 10.23
CA ALA A 10 -1.76 -10.09 9.78
C ALA A 10 -0.66 -10.36 8.74
N LEU A 11 -0.34 -9.37 7.89
CA LEU A 11 0.79 -9.45 6.97
C LEU A 11 2.13 -9.38 7.70
N LEU A 12 2.25 -8.52 8.71
CA LEU A 12 3.47 -8.34 9.50
C LEU A 12 3.76 -9.48 10.49
N SER A 13 2.76 -10.28 10.86
CA SER A 13 2.89 -11.33 11.88
C SER A 13 3.36 -12.69 11.36
N GLY A 14 3.82 -12.80 10.10
CA GLY A 14 4.19 -14.08 9.49
C GLY A 14 5.21 -13.94 8.38
N VAL A 15 5.31 -14.95 7.52
CA VAL A 15 6.29 -14.98 6.39
C VAL A 15 6.10 -13.83 5.38
N ASN A 16 4.97 -13.13 5.45
CA ASN A 16 4.64 -11.98 4.62
C ASN A 16 5.14 -10.64 5.21
N GLU A 17 5.92 -10.65 6.29
CA GLU A 17 6.46 -9.45 6.94
C GLU A 17 7.16 -8.49 5.94
N PRO A 18 7.99 -8.96 4.98
CA PRO A 18 8.59 -8.06 3.99
C PRO A 18 7.56 -7.34 3.11
N LEU A 19 6.44 -8.00 2.81
CA LEU A 19 5.34 -7.41 2.04
C LEU A 19 4.54 -6.42 2.88
N GLY A 20 4.25 -6.77 4.14
CA GLY A 20 3.60 -5.89 5.10
C GLY A 20 4.38 -4.58 5.30
N ASN A 21 5.71 -4.66 5.43
CA ASN A 21 6.59 -3.51 5.56
C ASN A 21 6.61 -2.62 4.29
N LYS A 22 6.61 -3.22 3.09
CA LYS A 22 6.50 -2.45 1.82
C LYS A 22 5.17 -1.70 1.73
N LEU A 23 4.06 -2.35 2.10
CA LEU A 23 2.74 -1.72 2.10
C LEU A 23 2.65 -0.59 3.13
N LEU A 24 3.19 -0.80 4.34
CA LEU A 24 3.25 0.21 5.38
C LEU A 24 4.06 1.44 4.91
N ASN A 25 5.24 1.20 4.33
CA ASN A 25 6.07 2.25 3.74
C ASN A 25 5.36 2.98 2.59
N PHE A 26 4.61 2.27 1.74
CA PHE A 26 3.84 2.88 0.66
C PHE A 26 2.75 3.83 1.18
N ILE A 27 2.00 3.41 2.21
CA ILE A 27 0.94 4.23 2.82
C ILE A 27 1.53 5.44 3.56
N GLN A 28 2.61 5.23 4.32
CA GLN A 28 3.22 6.25 5.17
C GLN A 28 3.96 7.33 4.36
N ASN A 29 4.67 6.96 3.30
CA ASN A 29 5.52 7.90 2.57
C ASN A 29 4.74 8.90 1.69
N LYS A 30 3.41 8.79 1.58
CA LYS A 30 2.50 9.71 0.84
C LYS A 30 2.91 10.10 -0.58
N THR A 31 3.99 9.54 -1.14
CA THR A 31 4.28 9.42 -2.57
C THR A 31 3.38 8.32 -3.16
N CYS A 32 2.10 8.35 -2.79
CA CYS A 32 1.06 7.82 -3.64
C CYS A 32 1.00 8.82 -4.80
N SER A 33 1.97 8.72 -5.71
CA SER A 33 1.79 9.18 -7.07
C SER A 33 0.56 8.44 -7.52
N ARG A 34 -0.61 9.07 -7.36
CA ARG A 34 -1.78 8.75 -8.16
C ARG A 34 -1.19 8.58 -9.54
N PHE A 35 -1.27 7.38 -10.11
CA PHE A 35 -1.00 7.25 -11.53
C PHE A 35 -1.93 8.28 -12.15
N ASN A 36 -1.38 9.44 -12.52
CA ASN A 36 -2.10 10.39 -13.33
C ASN A 36 -2.23 9.61 -14.63
N ILE A 37 -3.43 9.05 -14.83
CA ILE A 37 -3.84 8.66 -16.17
C ILE A 37 -3.65 9.95 -16.96
N ASP A 38 -2.65 9.94 -17.83
CA ASP A 38 -2.39 11.06 -18.71
C ASP A 38 -3.72 11.38 -19.39
N GLU A 39 -4.19 12.62 -19.29
CA GLU A 39 -5.47 13.02 -19.86
C GLU A 39 -5.46 12.87 -21.40
N ASN A 40 -4.26 12.71 -22.01
CA ASN A 40 -4.06 12.33 -23.42
C ASN A 40 -4.04 10.81 -23.69
N LEU A 41 -4.28 9.96 -22.69
CA LEU A 41 -4.39 8.52 -22.90
C LEU A 41 -5.74 8.20 -23.59
N ASN A 42 -5.82 8.47 -24.90
CA ASN A 42 -6.89 7.97 -25.76
C ASN A 42 -6.73 6.44 -25.90
N ILE A 43 -7.49 5.68 -25.10
CA ILE A 43 -7.73 4.24 -25.27
C ILE A 43 -9.11 3.98 -25.86
#